data_AF-A0A7C5DNZ3-F1
#
_entry.id   AF-A0A7C5DNZ3-F1
#
_cell.length_a   1.000
_cell.length_b   1.000
_cell.length_c   1.000
_cell.angle_alpha   90.00
_cell.angle_beta   90.00
_cell.angle_gamma   90.00
#
_symmetry.space_group_name_H-M   'P 1'
#
loop_
_entity.id
_entity.type
_entity.pdbx_description
1 polymer ?
#
loop_
_entity_poly.entity_id
_entity_poly.type
_entity_poly.pdbx_seq_one_letter_code
_entity_poly.pdbx_strand_id
1 'polypeptide(L)'
;MKTIHLRFYEELNEFLTTEKRKVTFVHSIPVQTSVKDLIESFNIPHTQVQMILVNEEQKDFSYIVQENDRISIYPYFHNFDITSISKIHHPLPKRMRFFVDQHLGILARYLRMLGIDTEYNDNLSG
;
A
#
# COMPACT_ATOMS: atom_id res chain seq x y z
N MET A 1 19.44 -17.45 7.28
CA MET A 1 18.03 -17.09 6.96
C MET A 1 17.39 -16.66 8.26
N LYS A 2 16.56 -15.61 8.24
CA LYS A 2 15.81 -15.19 9.42
C LYS A 2 14.33 -15.50 9.27
N THR A 3 13.66 -15.87 10.36
CA THR A 3 12.23 -16.16 10.38
C THR A 3 11.48 -15.02 11.05
N ILE A 4 10.40 -14.55 10.42
CA ILE A 4 9.58 -13.44 10.92
C ILE A 4 8.09 -13.73 10.79
N HIS A 5 7.28 -12.99 11.52
CA HIS A 5 5.82 -13.01 11.42
C HIS A 5 5.34 -11.74 10.72
N LEU A 6 4.58 -11.90 9.64
CA LEU A 6 4.05 -10.80 8.84
C LEU A 6 2.53 -10.78 8.86
N ARG A 7 1.97 -9.58 8.89
CA ARG A 7 0.54 -9.33 8.66
C ARG A 7 0.36 -8.05 7.85
N PHE A 8 -0.43 -8.15 6.78
CA PHE A 8 -0.82 -7.03 5.94
C PHE A 8 -2.29 -6.70 6.18
N TYR A 9 -2.62 -5.41 6.24
CA TYR A 9 -3.96 -4.92 6.55
C TYR A 9 -4.66 -4.32 5.32
N GLU A 10 -5.99 -4.36 5.35
CA GLU A 10 -6.89 -3.75 4.35
C GLU A 10 -6.49 -4.04 2.89
N GLU A 11 -6.38 -3.02 2.05
CA GLU A 11 -6.12 -3.13 0.60
C GLU A 11 -4.78 -3.80 0.26
N LEU A 12 -3.82 -3.83 1.19
CA LEU A 12 -2.55 -4.54 0.96
C LEU A 12 -2.73 -6.05 0.78
N ASN A 13 -3.85 -6.59 1.23
CA ASN A 13 -4.17 -8.01 1.05
C ASN A 13 -4.43 -8.38 -0.41
N GLU A 14 -4.78 -7.43 -1.28
CA GLU A 14 -5.01 -7.71 -2.71
C GLU A 14 -3.73 -8.11 -3.45
N PHE A 15 -2.56 -7.76 -2.91
CA PHE A 15 -1.25 -8.16 -3.44
C PHE A 15 -0.83 -9.58 -3.03
N LEU A 16 -1.54 -10.20 -2.08
CA LEU A 16 -1.15 -11.49 -1.49
C LEU A 16 -1.95 -12.67 -2.06
N THR A 17 -1.37 -13.87 -1.99
CA THR A 17 -2.10 -15.13 -2.22
C THR A 17 -3.18 -15.31 -1.17
N THR A 18 -4.26 -15.98 -1.53
CA THR A 18 -5.46 -16.13 -0.69
C THR A 18 -5.14 -16.66 0.71
N GLU A 19 -4.16 -17.55 0.87
CA GLU A 19 -3.82 -18.11 2.19
C GLU A 19 -3.13 -17.11 3.13
N LYS A 20 -2.54 -16.04 2.58
CA LYS A 20 -1.80 -15.02 3.34
C LYS A 20 -2.64 -13.78 3.64
N ARG A 21 -3.85 -13.69 3.08
CA ARG A 21 -4.74 -12.54 3.28
C ARG A 21 -5.32 -12.53 4.68
N LYS A 22 -5.31 -11.37 5.34
CA LYS A 22 -5.96 -11.07 6.63
C LYS A 22 -5.53 -11.99 7.79
N VAL A 23 -4.41 -12.69 7.63
CA VAL A 23 -3.82 -13.59 8.63
C VAL A 23 -2.38 -13.19 8.91
N THR A 24 -1.88 -13.60 10.07
CA THR A 24 -0.44 -13.56 10.35
C THR A 24 0.19 -14.82 9.81
N PHE A 25 1.25 -14.68 9.02
CA PHE A 25 1.98 -15.82 8.45
C PHE A 25 3.48 -15.71 8.70
N VAL A 26 4.16 -16.86 8.66
CA VAL A 26 5.61 -16.93 8.81
C VAL A 26 6.28 -16.72 7.46
N HIS A 27 7.36 -15.94 7.44
CA HIS A 27 8.15 -15.70 6.24
C HIS A 27 9.64 -15.80 6.56
N SER A 28 10.40 -16.41 5.65
CA SER A 28 11.85 -16.53 5.77
C SER A 28 12.53 -15.55 4.83
N ILE A 29 13.43 -14.74 5.37
CA ILE A 29 14.19 -13.75 4.62
C ILE A 29 15.67 -14.13 4.52
N PRO A 30 16.37 -13.69 3.45
CA PRO A 30 17.84 -13.76 3.38
C PRO A 30 18.48 -12.86 4.45
N VAL A 31 19.81 -12.86 4.51
CA VAL A 31 20.53 -12.05 5.52
C VAL A 31 20.48 -10.57 5.14
N GLN A 32 20.23 -9.71 6.14
CA GLN A 32 20.03 -8.24 6.04
C GLN A 32 19.02 -7.81 4.98
N THR A 33 17.76 -7.68 5.38
CA THR A 33 16.67 -7.14 4.55
C THR A 33 16.04 -5.96 5.29
N SER A 34 15.90 -4.82 4.61
CA SER A 34 15.13 -3.69 5.15
C SER A 34 13.62 -3.99 5.07
N VAL A 35 12.80 -3.30 5.87
CA VAL A 35 11.34 -3.48 5.75
C VAL A 35 10.83 -3.02 4.39
N LYS A 36 11.47 -2.03 3.76
CA LYS A 36 11.17 -1.62 2.39
C LYS A 36 11.32 -2.78 1.41
N ASP A 37 12.50 -3.39 1.38
CA ASP A 37 12.80 -4.48 0.45
C ASP A 37 11.90 -5.69 0.72
N LEU A 38 11.58 -5.93 2.00
CA LEU A 38 10.62 -6.95 2.40
C LEU A 38 9.23 -6.68 1.81
N ILE A 39 8.70 -5.47 1.96
CA ILE A 39 7.39 -5.08 1.41
C ILE A 39 7.39 -5.22 -0.11
N GLU A 40 8.43 -4.71 -0.79
CA GLU A 40 8.56 -4.77 -2.25
C GLU A 40 8.67 -6.21 -2.75
N SER A 41 9.21 -7.14 -1.96
CA SER A 41 9.25 -8.58 -2.31
C SER A 41 7.86 -9.23 -2.41
N PHE A 42 6.83 -8.64 -1.80
CA PHE A 42 5.43 -9.04 -1.95
C PHE A 42 4.71 -8.32 -3.12
N ASN A 43 5.45 -7.65 -4.00
CA ASN A 43 4.92 -6.80 -5.08
C ASN A 43 4.05 -5.64 -4.58
N ILE A 44 4.22 -5.25 -3.31
CA ILE A 44 3.54 -4.10 -2.73
C ILE A 44 4.46 -2.89 -2.91
N PRO A 45 4.03 -1.84 -3.64
CA PRO A 45 4.78 -0.60 -3.67
C PRO A 45 4.85 0.00 -2.26
N HIS A 46 6.04 0.37 -1.78
CA HIS A 46 6.18 0.98 -0.44
C HIS A 46 5.36 2.27 -0.30
N THR A 47 5.05 2.94 -1.41
CA THR A 47 4.17 4.12 -1.45
C THR A 47 2.72 3.81 -1.07
N GLN A 48 2.28 2.55 -1.09
CA GLN A 48 0.97 2.12 -0.61
C GLN A 48 0.93 1.91 0.91
N VAL A 49 2.06 2.05 1.61
CA VAL A 49 2.20 1.81 3.05
C VAL A 49 2.31 3.13 3.80
N GLN A 50 1.47 3.30 4.82
CA GLN A 50 1.46 4.49 5.67
C GLN A 50 1.99 4.21 7.08
N MET A 51 1.96 2.96 7.57
CA MET A 51 2.46 2.64 8.90
C MET A 51 3.04 1.24 8.97
N ILE A 52 4.16 1.12 9.66
CA ILE A 52 4.87 -0.13 9.93
C ILE A 52 5.04 -0.24 11.43
N LEU A 53 4.52 -1.32 12.03
CA LEU A 53 4.78 -1.67 13.40
C LEU A 53 5.67 -2.92 13.44
N VAL A 54 6.78 -2.84 14.16
CA VAL A 54 7.64 -3.97 14.46
C VAL A 54 7.60 -4.19 15.96
N ASN A 55 7.10 -5.34 16.39
CA ASN A 55 6.90 -5.66 17.81
C ASN A 55 6.12 -4.54 18.53
N GLU A 56 5.03 -4.09 17.92
CA GLU A 56 4.14 -3.00 18.42
C GLU A 56 4.76 -1.60 18.40
N GLU A 57 6.05 -1.46 18.09
CA GLU A 57 6.70 -0.17 17.94
C GLU A 57 6.70 0.33 16.50
N GLN A 58 6.40 1.61 16.32
CA GLN A 58 6.49 2.19 14.98
C GLN A 58 7.93 2.36 14.49
N LYS A 59 8.19 1.84 13.30
CA LYS A 59 9.43 1.98 12.55
C LYS A 59 9.18 2.63 11.18
N ASP A 60 10.26 3.03 10.53
CA ASP A 60 10.26 3.49 9.15
C ASP A 60 10.77 2.39 8.20
N PHE A 61 10.82 2.71 6.90
CA PHE A 61 11.25 1.81 5.83
C PHE A 61 12.71 1.34 5.94
N SER A 62 13.57 2.08 6.64
CA SER A 62 15.00 1.77 6.78
C SER A 62 15.31 0.73 7.86
N TYR A 63 14.31 0.36 8.67
CA TYR A 63 14.49 -0.66 9.71
C TYR A 63 14.98 -1.98 9.11
N ILE A 64 16.06 -2.52 9.69
CA ILE A 64 16.62 -3.81 9.30
C ILE A 64 15.95 -4.90 10.12
N VAL A 65 15.33 -5.84 9.42
CA VAL A 65 14.51 -6.90 10.02
C VAL A 65 15.36 -7.87 10.85
N GLN A 66 14.88 -8.19 12.05
CA GLN A 66 15.50 -9.10 13.00
C GLN A 66 14.77 -10.44 13.09
N GLU A 67 15.44 -11.43 13.70
CA GLU A 67 14.84 -12.75 13.93
C GLU A 67 13.63 -12.62 14.84
N ASN A 68 12.56 -13.36 14.53
CA ASN A 68 11.30 -13.39 15.26
C ASN A 68 10.52 -12.07 15.31
N ASP A 69 10.87 -11.08 14.50
CA ASP A 69 10.11 -9.83 14.43
C ASP A 69 8.65 -10.09 14.03
N ARG A 70 7.73 -9.44 14.74
CA ARG A 70 6.31 -9.39 14.40
C ARG A 70 6.01 -8.08 13.72
N ILE A 71 5.84 -8.12 12.40
CA ILE A 71 5.72 -6.94 11.55
C ILE A 71 4.27 -6.82 11.07
N SER A 72 3.63 -5.69 11.40
CA SER A 72 2.29 -5.32 10.94
C SER A 72 2.39 -4.12 9.99
N ILE A 73 1.83 -4.26 8.80
CA ILE A 73 1.97 -3.30 7.71
C ILE A 73 0.59 -2.78 7.34
N TYR A 74 0.41 -1.47 7.46
CA TYR A 74 -0.86 -0.78 7.26
C TYR A 74 -0.79 0.15 6.04
N PRO A 75 -1.82 0.14 5.19
CA PRO A 75 -1.94 1.09 4.10
C PRO A 75 -2.41 2.46 4.62
N TYR A 76 -2.85 3.34 3.72
CA TYR A 76 -3.40 4.62 4.10
C TYR A 76 -4.70 4.50 4.88
N PHE A 77 -4.75 5.21 6.00
CA PHE A 77 -5.98 5.38 6.77
C PHE A 77 -6.82 6.46 6.11
N HIS A 78 -7.97 6.07 5.56
CA HIS A 78 -8.88 6.98 4.84
C HIS A 78 -9.74 7.84 5.78
N ASN A 79 -9.98 7.38 7.02
CA ASN A 79 -10.93 8.00 7.97
C ASN A 79 -10.31 8.44 9.30
N PHE A 80 -8.99 8.29 9.50
CA PHE A 80 -8.32 8.64 10.75
C PHE A 80 -7.14 9.57 10.50
N ASP A 81 -7.11 10.71 11.19
CA ASP A 81 -5.94 11.58 11.22
C ASP A 81 -4.89 10.96 12.14
N ILE A 82 -3.96 10.20 11.55
CA ILE A 82 -2.85 9.56 12.25
C ILE A 82 -1.53 10.33 12.07
N THR A 83 -1.58 11.58 11.61
CA THR A 83 -0.38 12.38 11.33
C THR A 83 0.53 12.55 12.55
N SER A 84 -0.01 12.50 13.77
CA SER A 84 0.77 12.63 15.00
C SER A 84 1.49 11.34 15.41
N ILE A 85 1.06 10.19 14.87
CA ILE A 85 1.58 8.87 15.26
C ILE A 85 2.52 8.37 14.17
N SER A 86 2.18 8.56 12.89
CA SER A 86 2.96 7.94 11.82
C SER A 86 4.30 8.62 11.50
N LYS A 87 5.37 7.83 11.55
CA LYS A 87 6.73 8.16 11.05
C LYS A 87 6.85 8.14 9.52
N ILE A 88 5.89 7.56 8.80
CA ILE A 88 5.87 7.56 7.34
C ILE A 88 4.91 8.66 6.89
N HIS A 89 5.47 9.74 6.35
CA HIS A 89 4.71 10.82 5.75
C HIS A 89 4.68 10.69 4.23
N HIS A 90 3.54 10.25 3.71
CA HIS A 90 3.21 10.52 2.33
C HIS A 90 2.10 11.59 2.32
N PRO A 91 2.36 12.79 1.78
CA PRO A 91 1.32 13.79 1.66
C PRO A 91 0.25 13.26 0.71
N LEU A 92 -0.95 12.99 1.24
CA LEU A 92 -2.12 12.75 0.38
C LEU A 92 -2.25 13.97 -0.54
N PRO A 93 -2.33 13.80 -1.87
CA PRO A 93 -2.52 14.94 -2.75
C PRO A 93 -3.85 15.60 -2.36
N LYS A 94 -3.80 16.89 -1.99
CA LYS A 94 -4.98 17.71 -1.59
C LYS A 94 -6.15 17.61 -2.59
N ARG A 95 -5.87 17.22 -3.83
CA ARG A 95 -6.84 16.84 -4.86
C ARG A 95 -6.29 15.62 -5.61
N MET A 96 -7.10 14.57 -5.73
CA MET A 96 -6.84 13.47 -6.65
C MET A 96 -6.90 14.03 -8.07
N ARG A 97 -5.77 14.01 -8.79
CA ARG A 97 -5.68 14.42 -10.19
C ARG A 97 -5.47 13.16 -11.02
N PHE A 98 -6.44 12.84 -11.86
CA PHE A 98 -6.28 11.80 -12.87
C PHE A 98 -5.54 12.42 -14.05
N PHE A 99 -4.38 11.87 -14.41
CA PHE A 99 -3.78 12.16 -15.72
C PHE A 99 -4.48 11.27 -16.73
N VAL A 100 -5.19 11.92 -17.66
CA VAL A 100 -6.06 11.29 -18.65
C VAL A 100 -5.24 11.12 -19.93
N ASP A 101 -4.98 9.87 -20.34
CA ASP A 101 -4.45 9.56 -21.67
C ASP A 101 -5.62 9.51 -22.69
N GLN A 102 -5.34 9.74 -23.98
CA GLN A 102 -6.32 9.81 -25.09
C GLN A 102 -7.15 8.52 -25.28
N HIS A 103 -6.85 7.45 -24.55
CA HIS A 103 -7.58 6.18 -24.60
C HIS A 103 -8.70 6.06 -23.55
N LEU A 104 -8.99 7.11 -22.77
CA LEU A 104 -10.02 7.07 -21.72
C LEU A 104 -11.46 7.03 -22.24
N GLY A 105 -11.71 7.18 -23.53
CA GLY A 105 -13.06 7.04 -24.09
C GLY A 105 -13.71 5.70 -23.75
N ILE A 106 -12.92 4.63 -23.67
CA ILE A 106 -13.37 3.29 -23.27
C ILE A 106 -13.71 3.25 -21.77
N LEU A 107 -12.88 3.86 -20.92
CA LEU A 107 -13.12 3.91 -19.47
C LEU A 107 -14.36 4.75 -19.14
N ALA A 108 -14.52 5.92 -19.76
CA ALA A 108 -15.68 6.78 -19.59
C ALA A 108 -16.99 6.08 -20.00
N ARG A 109 -16.94 5.26 -21.05
CA ARG A 109 -18.08 4.41 -21.44
C ARG A 109 -18.43 3.41 -20.34
N TYR A 110 -17.45 2.72 -19.76
CA TYR A 110 -17.70 1.76 -18.68
C TYR A 110 -18.22 2.43 -17.41
N LEU A 111 -17.70 3.61 -17.05
CA LEU A 111 -18.19 4.37 -15.89
C LEU A 111 -19.65 4.79 -16.06
N ARG A 112 -20.05 5.26 -17.25
CA ARG A 112 -21.46 5.54 -17.58
C ARG A 112 -22.35 4.30 -17.49
N MET A 113 -21.87 3.15 -17.94
CA MET A 113 -22.62 1.89 -17.81
C MET A 113 -22.82 1.48 -16.34
N LEU A 114 -21.90 1.84 -15.46
CA LEU A 114 -22.01 1.63 -14.01
C LEU A 114 -22.85 2.70 -13.30
N GLY A 115 -23.45 3.64 -14.05
CA GLY A 115 -24.27 4.73 -13.50
C GLY A 115 -23.47 5.88 -12.90
N ILE A 116 -22.16 5.93 -13.15
CA ILE A 116 -21.30 7.02 -12.71
C ILE A 116 -21.37 8.13 -13.76
N ASP A 117 -21.84 9.31 -13.36
CA ASP A 117 -21.94 10.47 -14.24
C ASP A 117 -20.54 10.91 -14.67
N THR A 118 -20.20 10.62 -15.93
CA THR A 118 -18.85 10.77 -16.47
C THR A 118 -18.92 11.39 -17.86
N GLU A 119 -18.38 12.60 -17.99
CA GLU A 119 -18.21 13.30 -19.26
C GLU A 119 -16.78 13.07 -19.80
N TYR A 120 -16.67 12.73 -21.09
CA TYR A 120 -15.40 12.56 -21.77
C TYR A 120 -15.35 13.57 -22.92
N ASN A 121 -14.36 14.45 -22.89
CA ASN A 121 -14.15 15.47 -23.90
C ASN A 121 -12.71 15.38 -24.42
N ASP A 122 -12.56 14.98 -25.69
CA ASP A 122 -11.27 14.84 -26.37
C ASP A 122 -10.51 16.18 -26.55
N ASN A 123 -11.14 17.33 -26.27
CA ASN A 123 -10.59 18.66 -26.52
C ASN A 123 -10.07 19.38 -25.27
N LEU A 124 -9.83 18.69 -24.15
CA LEU A 124 -9.19 19.30 -22.97
C LEU A 124 -7.69 19.50 -23.23
N SER A 125 -7.37 20.61 -23.91
CA SER A 125 -6.02 21.15 -23.98
C SER A 125 -5.69 21.81 -22.63
N GLY A 126 -4.58 21.39 -22.00
CA GLY A 126 -4.07 21.98 -20.76
C GLY A 126 -3.47 23.37 -20.95
#